data_AF-A0A926ZKR7-F1
#
_entry.id   AF-A0A926ZKR7-F1
#
_cell.length_a   1.000
_cell.length_b   1.000
_cell.length_c   1.000
_cell.angle_alpha   90.00
_cell.angle_beta   90.00
_cell.angle_gamma   90.00
#
_symmetry.space_group_name_H-M   'P 1'
#
loop_
_entity.id
_entity.type
_entity.pdbx_description
1 polymer ?
#
loop_
_entity_poly.entity_id
_entity_poly.type
_entity_poly.pdbx_seq_one_letter_code
_entity_poly.pdbx_strand_id
1 'polypeptide(L)'
;MKQFLFITDLDYTLVGDDQAMAKLNERLKVHRQTHHTKIVYSTGRSLYLYQKLTDEKTLLEPDVLICAVGTEIYYSGSNTPDSKWSDKLSEGWDKSLVVQISEVFPKLKLQPESEQRPFKVSYFLEEKISRDFLSDLESRLLEQGLDIQVIYSLGSSAHINSLSGVYEQGKDLEIPVLDILPRKANKGMAMTFVRENLEIDVAQTVACGDSGNDISLFADRKEKGIIVGNAKQELLEWHKAHPNENRYLAKANFATGIEEGLEYFGFL
;
A
#
# COMPACT_ATOMS: atom_id res chain seq x y z
N MET A 1 -0.62 28.04 -5.29
CA MET A 1 -0.96 26.85 -4.49
C MET A 1 0.01 26.76 -3.31
N LYS A 2 -0.20 25.85 -2.35
CA LYS A 2 0.66 25.68 -1.16
C LYS A 2 1.40 24.35 -1.23
N GLN A 3 2.47 24.21 -0.45
CA GLN A 3 3.09 22.92 -0.20
C GLN A 3 2.04 21.90 0.25
N PHE A 4 2.13 20.66 -0.25
CA PHE A 4 1.35 19.54 0.23
C PHE A 4 2.17 18.25 0.22
N LEU A 5 1.70 17.24 0.95
CA LEU A 5 2.22 15.88 0.98
C LEU A 5 1.36 15.01 0.07
N PHE A 6 1.94 14.59 -1.04
CA PHE A 6 1.35 13.67 -2.00
C PHE A 6 1.78 12.24 -1.65
N ILE A 7 0.86 11.41 -1.16
CA ILE A 7 1.10 9.98 -0.93
C ILE A 7 0.30 9.18 -1.96
N THR A 8 0.92 8.23 -2.63
CA THR A 8 0.21 7.38 -3.59
C THR A 8 0.70 5.95 -3.53
N ASP A 9 -0.22 5.00 -3.64
CA ASP A 9 0.14 3.67 -4.11
C ASP A 9 0.67 3.71 -5.55
N LEU A 10 1.34 2.64 -5.97
CA LEU A 10 1.96 2.53 -7.28
C LEU A 10 1.12 1.72 -8.24
N ASP A 11 1.05 0.40 -8.06
CA ASP A 11 0.43 -0.53 -9.01
C ASP A 11 -1.08 -0.28 -9.11
N TYR A 12 -1.61 -0.14 -10.32
CA TYR A 12 -3.01 0.20 -10.58
C TYR A 12 -3.49 1.55 -9.99
N THR A 13 -2.63 2.33 -9.36
CA THR A 13 -2.92 3.68 -8.85
C THR A 13 -2.17 4.74 -9.64
N LEU A 14 -0.86 4.91 -9.41
CA LEU A 14 -0.02 5.80 -10.21
C LEU A 14 0.41 5.15 -11.53
N VAL A 15 0.70 3.83 -11.48
CA VAL A 15 1.18 3.01 -12.59
C VAL A 15 0.02 2.22 -13.18
N GLY A 16 -0.07 2.19 -14.51
CA GLY A 16 -1.10 1.45 -15.26
C GLY A 16 -1.43 2.10 -16.61
N ASP A 17 -1.25 3.42 -16.68
CA ASP A 17 -1.29 4.21 -17.91
C ASP A 17 -0.05 5.11 -17.97
N ASP A 18 0.90 4.76 -18.83
CA ASP A 18 2.20 5.44 -18.91
C ASP A 18 2.07 6.89 -19.43
N GLN A 19 1.08 7.17 -20.29
CA GLN A 19 0.86 8.53 -20.77
C GLN A 19 0.24 9.41 -19.67
N ALA A 20 -0.75 8.88 -18.96
CA ALA A 20 -1.34 9.57 -17.82
C ALA A 20 -0.32 9.83 -16.70
N MET A 21 0.50 8.82 -16.39
CA MET A 21 1.56 8.93 -15.39
C MET A 21 2.59 9.99 -15.77
N ALA A 22 3.06 10.00 -17.03
CA ALA A 22 4.00 11.00 -17.52
C ALA A 22 3.44 12.43 -17.40
N LYS A 23 2.16 12.63 -17.77
CA LYS A 23 1.50 13.93 -17.64
C LYS A 23 1.39 14.39 -16.19
N LEU A 24 0.96 13.51 -15.28
CA LEU A 24 0.88 13.84 -13.85
C LEU A 24 2.26 14.12 -13.25
N ASN A 25 3.29 13.35 -13.63
CA ASN A 25 4.66 13.55 -13.17
C ASN A 25 5.19 14.93 -13.54
N GLU A 26 4.93 15.42 -14.75
CA GLU A 26 5.34 16.78 -15.13
C GLU A 26 4.65 17.86 -14.27
N ARG A 27 3.34 17.73 -14.01
CA ARG A 27 2.63 18.66 -13.11
C ARG A 27 3.18 18.63 -11.69
N LEU A 28 3.37 17.44 -11.12
CA LEU A 28 3.92 17.25 -9.77
C LEU A 28 5.35 17.78 -9.67
N LYS A 29 6.17 17.60 -10.71
CA LYS A 29 7.55 18.11 -10.78
C LYS A 29 7.57 19.64 -10.75
N VAL A 30 6.75 20.30 -11.57
CA VAL A 30 6.63 21.77 -11.57
C VAL A 30 6.12 22.28 -10.22
N HIS A 31 5.11 21.61 -9.65
CA HIS A 31 4.56 22.00 -8.35
C HIS A 31 5.57 21.79 -7.20
N ARG A 32 6.33 20.68 -7.21
CA ARG A 32 7.44 20.42 -6.27
C ARG A 32 8.51 21.50 -6.35
N GLN A 33 8.90 21.92 -7.55
CA GLN A 33 9.90 22.98 -7.73
C GLN A 33 9.42 24.35 -7.23
N THR A 34 8.12 24.64 -7.38
CA THR A 34 7.55 25.96 -7.06
C THR A 34 7.07 26.08 -5.60
N HIS A 35 6.54 24.99 -5.05
CA HIS A 35 5.82 24.97 -3.78
C HIS A 35 6.37 23.93 -2.79
N HIS A 36 7.47 23.26 -3.12
CA HIS A 36 8.14 22.28 -2.25
C HIS A 36 7.27 21.07 -1.85
N THR A 37 6.29 20.69 -2.69
CA THR A 37 5.49 19.46 -2.49
C THR A 37 6.37 18.24 -2.28
N LYS A 38 6.01 17.45 -1.26
CA LYS A 38 6.66 16.21 -0.91
C LYS A 38 5.93 15.04 -1.55
N ILE A 39 6.68 14.12 -2.16
CA ILE A 39 6.13 12.91 -2.80
C ILE A 39 6.52 11.71 -1.97
N VAL A 40 5.52 10.90 -1.64
CA VAL A 40 5.67 9.64 -0.92
C VAL A 40 5.04 8.54 -1.75
N TYR A 41 5.81 7.50 -2.05
CA TYR A 41 5.26 6.29 -2.64
C TYR A 41 4.96 5.28 -1.53
N SER A 42 3.75 4.73 -1.51
CA SER A 42 3.26 3.82 -0.48
C SER A 42 2.77 2.52 -1.10
N THR A 43 3.69 1.58 -1.32
CA THR A 43 3.48 0.37 -2.12
C THR A 43 3.47 -0.92 -1.29
N GLY A 44 2.77 -1.94 -1.81
CA GLY A 44 2.88 -3.30 -1.31
C GLY A 44 4.22 -3.98 -1.65
N ARG A 45 4.95 -3.47 -2.64
CA ARG A 45 6.25 -4.01 -3.09
C ARG A 45 7.30 -3.94 -1.99
N SER A 46 8.18 -4.94 -1.96
CA SER A 46 9.46 -4.83 -1.24
C SER A 46 10.39 -3.81 -1.92
N LEU A 47 11.41 -3.32 -1.21
CA LEU A 47 12.39 -2.38 -1.78
C LEU A 47 13.00 -2.91 -3.09
N TYR A 48 13.30 -4.21 -3.14
CA TYR A 48 13.83 -4.88 -4.32
C TYR A 48 12.87 -4.81 -5.52
N LEU A 49 11.59 -5.09 -5.30
CA LEU A 49 10.57 -5.04 -6.36
C LEU A 49 10.21 -3.62 -6.78
N TYR A 50 10.35 -2.65 -5.87
CA TYR A 50 10.26 -1.23 -6.19
C TYR A 50 11.43 -0.80 -7.10
N GLN A 51 12.65 -1.22 -6.80
CA GLN A 51 13.82 -0.91 -7.63
C GLN A 51 13.69 -1.45 -9.06
N LYS A 52 13.13 -2.67 -9.23
CA LYS A 52 12.79 -3.18 -10.56
C LYS A 52 11.75 -2.31 -11.28
N LEU A 53 10.73 -1.85 -10.56
CA LEU A 53 9.71 -0.98 -11.14
C LEU A 53 10.31 0.34 -11.63
N THR A 54 11.30 0.89 -10.93
CA THR A 54 11.98 2.13 -11.36
C THR A 54 12.82 1.95 -12.63
N ASP A 55 13.23 0.72 -12.96
CA ASP A 55 13.90 0.43 -14.23
C ASP A 55 12.90 0.37 -15.41
N GLU A 56 11.64 0.04 -15.12
CA GLU A 56 10.57 -0.15 -16.12
C GLU A 56 9.72 1.11 -16.34
N LYS A 57 9.58 1.95 -15.31
CA LYS A 57 8.65 3.08 -15.29
C LYS A 57 9.37 4.38 -14.94
N THR A 58 8.97 5.46 -15.60
CA THR A 58 9.50 6.81 -15.35
C THR A 58 8.85 7.43 -14.12
N LEU A 59 9.20 6.94 -12.93
CA LEU A 59 8.75 7.50 -11.65
C LEU A 59 9.59 8.74 -11.26
N LEU A 60 8.99 9.67 -10.53
CA LEU A 60 9.73 10.74 -9.87
C LEU A 60 10.49 10.15 -8.67
N GLU A 61 11.65 10.71 -8.33
CA GLU A 61 12.30 10.33 -7.08
C GLU A 61 11.41 10.75 -5.89
N PRO A 62 10.99 9.82 -5.02
CA PRO A 62 10.19 10.15 -3.85
C PRO A 62 11.06 10.77 -2.75
N ASP A 63 10.47 11.65 -1.94
CA ASP A 63 11.11 12.13 -0.71
C ASP A 63 11.14 11.02 0.35
N VAL A 64 10.10 10.18 0.38
CA VAL A 64 9.99 9.01 1.26
C VAL A 64 9.35 7.84 0.50
N LEU A 65 9.88 6.64 0.68
CA LEU A 65 9.33 5.40 0.15
C LEU A 65 8.82 4.55 1.33
N ILE A 66 7.53 4.24 1.30
CA ILE A 66 6.88 3.30 2.19
C ILE A 66 6.69 2.00 1.41
N CYS A 67 7.35 0.92 1.85
CA CYS A 67 7.33 -0.39 1.20
C CYS A 67 6.59 -1.42 2.04
N ALA A 68 6.34 -2.58 1.42
CA ALA A 68 5.85 -3.78 2.09
C ALA A 68 4.62 -3.49 2.95
N VAL A 69 3.65 -2.76 2.38
CA VAL A 69 2.36 -2.42 2.99
C VAL A 69 2.53 -1.58 4.27
N GLY A 70 3.56 -0.73 4.34
CA GLY A 70 3.78 0.14 5.49
C GLY A 70 4.70 -0.42 6.56
N THR A 71 5.34 -1.55 6.31
CA THR A 71 6.25 -2.17 7.29
C THR A 71 7.67 -1.63 7.23
N GLU A 72 8.02 -0.93 6.15
CA GLU A 72 9.35 -0.36 5.95
C GLU A 72 9.24 1.05 5.38
N ILE A 73 10.03 1.98 5.93
CA ILE A 73 10.07 3.39 5.51
C ILE A 73 11.51 3.73 5.17
N TYR A 74 11.75 4.23 3.97
CA TYR A 74 13.05 4.63 3.45
C TYR A 74 12.99 6.11 3.08
N TYR A 75 13.94 6.91 3.59
CA TYR A 75 14.10 8.31 3.16
C TYR A 75 15.01 8.38 1.94
N SER A 76 14.86 9.43 1.11
CA SER A 76 15.70 9.64 -0.08
C SER A 76 17.19 9.46 0.24
N GLY A 77 17.88 8.70 -0.61
CA GLY A 77 19.30 8.35 -0.46
C GLY A 77 19.60 7.20 0.51
N SER A 78 18.62 6.65 1.23
CA SER A 78 18.81 5.51 2.15
C SER A 78 18.25 4.20 1.59
N ASN A 79 19.05 3.13 1.67
CA ASN A 79 18.60 1.75 1.44
C ASN A 79 18.35 0.98 2.76
N THR A 80 18.44 1.68 3.90
CA THR A 80 18.17 1.12 5.23
C THR A 80 16.84 1.68 5.72
N PRO A 81 15.93 0.82 6.22
CA PRO A 81 14.66 1.29 6.75
C PRO A 81 14.84 2.13 8.01
N ASP A 82 13.90 3.02 8.28
CA ASP A 82 13.88 3.86 9.47
C ASP A 82 13.85 3.00 10.74
N SER A 83 14.87 3.18 11.58
CA SER A 83 15.02 2.41 12.82
C SER A 83 13.92 2.70 13.84
N LYS A 84 13.47 3.96 13.97
CA LYS A 84 12.42 4.33 14.93
C LYS A 84 11.07 3.70 14.55
N TRP A 85 10.78 3.63 13.25
CA TRP A 85 9.63 2.90 12.74
C TRP A 85 9.76 1.40 13.02
N SER A 86 10.91 0.82 12.72
CA SER A 86 11.20 -0.61 12.97
C SER A 86 11.03 -0.97 14.45
N ASP A 87 11.55 -0.15 15.37
CA ASP A 87 11.41 -0.34 16.80
C ASP A 87 9.94 -0.32 17.22
N LYS A 88 9.16 0.65 16.71
CA LYS A 88 7.71 0.74 16.97
C LYS A 88 6.94 -0.49 16.50
N LEU A 89 7.37 -1.12 15.40
CA LEU A 89 6.73 -2.32 14.85
C LEU A 89 7.13 -3.62 15.56
N SER A 90 8.24 -3.62 16.31
CA SER A 90 8.76 -4.81 16.97
C SER A 90 7.95 -5.25 18.19
N GLU A 91 7.20 -4.34 18.81
CA GLU A 91 6.39 -4.62 19.98
C GLU A 91 5.25 -5.60 19.65
N GLY A 92 5.23 -6.75 20.34
CA GLY A 92 4.18 -7.76 20.17
C GLY A 92 4.28 -8.57 18.87
N TRP A 93 5.39 -8.49 18.14
CA TRP A 93 5.60 -9.20 16.88
C TRP A 93 6.63 -10.33 16.99
N ASP A 94 6.26 -11.52 16.51
CA ASP A 94 7.19 -12.63 16.28
C ASP A 94 6.86 -13.29 14.93
N LYS A 95 7.71 -13.02 13.93
CA LYS A 95 7.56 -13.54 12.57
C LYS A 95 7.58 -15.07 12.54
N SER A 96 8.45 -15.71 13.31
CA SER A 96 8.61 -17.16 13.31
C SER A 96 7.35 -17.83 13.86
N LEU A 97 6.78 -17.26 14.93
CA LEU A 97 5.54 -17.75 15.51
C LEU A 97 4.34 -17.54 14.58
N VAL A 98 4.27 -16.39 13.88
CA VAL A 98 3.24 -16.16 12.84
C VAL A 98 3.29 -17.23 11.75
N VAL A 99 4.48 -17.54 11.24
CA VAL A 99 4.66 -18.59 10.23
C VAL A 99 4.22 -19.94 10.77
N GLN A 100 4.70 -20.33 11.95
CA GLN A 100 4.38 -21.61 12.60
C GLN A 100 2.87 -21.79 12.82
N ILE A 101 2.18 -20.77 13.32
CA ILE A 101 0.72 -20.84 13.54
C ILE A 101 -0.02 -20.93 12.20
N SER A 102 0.46 -20.22 11.17
CA SER A 102 -0.19 -20.20 9.86
C SER A 102 -0.05 -21.52 9.09
N GLU A 103 0.92 -22.39 9.42
CA GLU A 103 1.11 -23.71 8.77
C GLU A 103 -0.12 -24.63 8.92
N VAL A 104 -0.92 -24.46 9.97
CA VAL A 104 -2.13 -25.29 10.19
C VAL A 104 -3.30 -24.89 9.29
N PHE A 105 -3.17 -23.79 8.53
CA PHE A 105 -4.19 -23.28 7.62
C PHE A 105 -3.86 -23.68 6.17
N PRO A 106 -4.44 -24.78 5.64
CA PRO A 106 -4.00 -25.36 4.36
C PRO A 106 -4.22 -24.46 3.14
N LYS A 107 -5.12 -23.47 3.26
CA LYS A 107 -5.45 -22.48 2.22
C LYS A 107 -4.44 -21.34 2.11
N LEU A 108 -3.52 -21.22 3.07
CA LEU A 108 -2.43 -20.25 3.04
C LEU A 108 -1.21 -20.88 2.37
N LYS A 109 -0.76 -20.31 1.25
CA LYS A 109 0.49 -20.69 0.59
C LYS A 109 1.50 -19.59 0.76
N LEU A 110 2.61 -19.87 1.44
CA LEU A 110 3.63 -18.86 1.70
C LEU A 110 4.18 -18.29 0.38
N GLN A 111 4.25 -16.97 0.28
CA GLN A 111 4.87 -16.32 -0.87
C GLN A 111 6.40 -16.48 -0.86
N PRO A 112 7.09 -16.31 -2.00
CA PRO A 112 8.55 -16.37 -2.09
C PRO A 112 9.24 -15.42 -1.12
N GLU A 113 10.51 -15.71 -0.81
CA GLU A 113 11.32 -14.92 0.15
C GLU A 113 11.40 -13.44 -0.22
N SER A 114 11.32 -13.08 -1.50
CA SER A 114 11.29 -11.68 -1.99
C SER A 114 10.11 -10.86 -1.47
N GLU A 115 9.04 -11.52 -1.04
CA GLU A 115 7.80 -10.91 -0.53
C GLU A 115 7.73 -10.90 1.00
N GLN A 116 8.57 -11.70 1.66
CA GLN A 116 8.65 -11.80 3.11
C GLN A 116 9.57 -10.73 3.67
N ARG A 117 9.13 -9.98 4.69
CA ARG A 117 9.96 -8.94 5.35
C ARG A 117 10.05 -9.20 6.86
N PRO A 118 10.91 -8.51 7.62
CA PRO A 118 10.98 -8.69 9.07
C PRO A 118 9.63 -8.52 9.79
N PHE A 119 8.81 -7.57 9.33
CA PHE A 119 7.49 -7.24 9.89
C PHE A 119 6.32 -7.55 8.93
N LYS A 120 6.51 -8.47 7.98
CA LYS A 120 5.48 -8.90 7.02
C LYS A 120 5.61 -10.39 6.73
N VAL A 121 4.51 -11.12 6.91
CA VAL A 121 4.37 -12.49 6.42
C VAL A 121 3.26 -12.54 5.38
N SER A 122 3.59 -12.95 4.16
CA SER A 122 2.69 -12.90 3.02
C SER A 122 2.33 -14.27 2.50
N TYR A 123 1.06 -14.45 2.15
CA TYR A 123 0.50 -15.68 1.62
C TYR A 123 -0.29 -15.42 0.33
N PHE A 124 -0.22 -16.36 -0.61
CA PHE A 124 -1.25 -16.53 -1.64
C PHE A 124 -2.42 -17.32 -1.04
N LEU A 125 -3.62 -17.03 -1.54
CA LEU A 125 -4.82 -17.78 -1.21
C LEU A 125 -5.27 -18.56 -2.44
N GLU A 126 -5.37 -19.89 -2.32
CA GLU A 126 -5.78 -20.75 -3.44
C GLU A 126 -7.23 -20.50 -3.90
N GLU A 127 -8.07 -19.99 -2.99
CA GLU A 127 -9.47 -19.69 -3.25
C GLU A 127 -9.95 -18.49 -2.43
N LYS A 128 -11.17 -18.03 -2.71
CA LYS A 128 -11.81 -16.99 -1.91
C LYS A 128 -12.08 -17.52 -0.50
N ILE A 129 -11.37 -16.98 0.49
CA ILE A 129 -11.54 -17.33 1.90
C ILE A 129 -12.79 -16.67 2.51
N SER A 130 -13.41 -17.34 3.48
CA SER A 130 -14.55 -16.81 4.22
C SER A 130 -14.11 -15.83 5.32
N ARG A 131 -15.04 -14.99 5.79
CA ARG A 131 -14.80 -14.16 6.98
C ARG A 131 -14.49 -14.98 8.22
N ASP A 132 -15.11 -16.15 8.36
CA ASP A 132 -14.87 -17.05 9.49
C ASP A 132 -13.43 -17.60 9.47
N PHE A 133 -12.87 -17.88 8.28
CA PHE A 133 -11.48 -18.32 8.15
C PHE A 133 -10.50 -17.24 8.61
N LEU A 134 -10.73 -15.99 8.18
CA LEU A 134 -9.92 -14.84 8.62
C LEU A 134 -10.02 -14.63 10.13
N SER A 135 -11.23 -14.76 10.68
CA SER A 135 -11.49 -14.62 12.11
C SER A 135 -10.80 -15.71 12.93
N ASP A 136 -10.81 -16.97 12.49
CA ASP A 136 -10.10 -18.08 13.17
C ASP A 136 -8.59 -17.87 13.11
N LEU A 137 -8.03 -17.49 11.94
CA LEU A 137 -6.62 -17.17 11.80
C LEU A 137 -6.19 -16.04 12.75
N GLU A 138 -6.90 -14.91 12.74
CA GLU A 138 -6.60 -13.78 13.61
C GLU A 138 -6.72 -14.18 15.09
N SER A 139 -7.77 -14.90 15.48
CA SER A 139 -7.97 -15.33 16.87
C SER A 139 -6.83 -16.21 17.37
N ARG A 140 -6.38 -17.19 16.59
CA ARG A 140 -5.25 -18.07 16.99
C ARG A 140 -3.94 -17.32 17.17
N LEU A 141 -3.67 -16.33 16.31
CA LEU A 141 -2.48 -15.50 16.44
C LEU A 141 -2.54 -14.65 17.72
N LEU A 142 -3.69 -14.02 17.98
CA LEU A 142 -3.92 -13.20 19.17
C LEU A 142 -3.85 -14.03 20.48
N GLU A 143 -4.37 -15.26 20.48
CA GLU A 143 -4.31 -16.18 21.62
C GLU A 143 -2.88 -16.56 22.02
N GLN A 144 -1.91 -16.46 21.10
CA GLN A 144 -0.49 -16.68 21.38
C GLN A 144 0.24 -15.39 21.83
N GLY A 145 -0.50 -14.30 22.07
CA GLY A 145 0.04 -13.03 22.56
C GLY A 145 0.66 -12.14 21.48
N LEU A 146 0.45 -12.46 20.20
CA LEU A 146 0.88 -11.61 19.08
C LEU A 146 -0.08 -10.42 18.92
N ASP A 147 0.47 -9.23 18.65
CA ASP A 147 -0.31 -8.03 18.31
C ASP A 147 -0.22 -7.76 16.80
N ILE A 148 -1.14 -8.38 16.05
CA ILE A 148 -1.10 -8.43 14.58
C ILE A 148 -2.33 -7.81 13.95
N GLN A 149 -2.26 -7.53 12.66
CA GLN A 149 -3.43 -7.32 11.81
C GLN A 149 -3.29 -8.16 10.53
N VAL A 150 -4.42 -8.49 9.92
CA VAL A 150 -4.49 -9.21 8.65
C VAL A 150 -5.01 -8.28 7.57
N ILE A 151 -4.26 -8.13 6.48
CA ILE A 151 -4.63 -7.33 5.32
C ILE A 151 -4.92 -8.27 4.15
N TYR A 152 -6.13 -8.15 3.61
CA TYR A 152 -6.54 -8.83 2.38
C TYR A 152 -6.46 -7.86 1.21
N SER A 153 -5.82 -8.27 0.12
CA SER A 153 -5.72 -7.48 -1.11
C SER A 153 -5.53 -8.36 -2.34
N LEU A 154 -5.59 -7.76 -3.52
CA LEU A 154 -5.25 -8.42 -4.78
C LEU A 154 -3.82 -8.04 -5.18
N GLY A 155 -2.96 -9.05 -5.33
CA GLY A 155 -1.59 -8.90 -5.84
C GLY A 155 -1.53 -9.09 -7.36
N SER A 156 -0.51 -8.52 -8.00
CA SER A 156 -0.25 -8.72 -9.43
C SER A 156 0.60 -9.96 -9.66
N SER A 157 0.18 -10.83 -10.60
CA SER A 157 0.98 -11.98 -11.06
C SER A 157 2.27 -11.61 -11.78
N ALA A 158 2.43 -10.35 -12.22
CA ALA A 158 3.59 -9.90 -13.00
C ALA A 158 4.94 -10.07 -12.29
N HIS A 159 4.94 -10.17 -10.95
CA HIS A 159 6.17 -10.35 -10.14
C HIS A 159 6.39 -11.78 -9.68
N ILE A 160 5.46 -12.69 -10.00
CA ILE A 160 5.43 -14.03 -9.44
C ILE A 160 5.79 -15.06 -10.52
N ASN A 161 7.05 -15.01 -10.97
CA ASN A 161 7.60 -16.01 -11.88
C ASN A 161 7.59 -17.45 -11.31
N SER A 162 7.38 -17.60 -10.00
CA SER A 162 7.41 -18.90 -9.29
C SER A 162 6.05 -19.61 -9.21
N LEU A 163 4.96 -19.05 -9.73
CA LEU A 163 3.63 -19.69 -9.71
C LEU A 163 3.38 -20.64 -10.89
N SER A 164 4.45 -21.13 -11.53
CA SER A 164 4.39 -22.23 -12.51
C SER A 164 3.84 -23.50 -11.85
N GLY A 165 2.52 -23.58 -11.69
CA GLY A 165 1.84 -24.70 -11.05
C GLY A 165 0.47 -24.37 -10.44
N VAL A 166 0.17 -23.12 -10.10
CA VAL A 166 -1.10 -22.76 -9.42
C VAL A 166 -1.99 -21.85 -10.28
N TYR A 167 -1.42 -20.99 -11.13
CA TYR A 167 -2.17 -20.08 -11.99
C TYR A 167 -1.65 -20.12 -13.43
N GLU A 168 -2.55 -19.98 -14.42
CA GLU A 168 -2.19 -20.03 -15.84
C GLU A 168 -1.18 -18.94 -16.20
N GLN A 169 -0.09 -19.32 -16.88
CA GLN A 169 0.86 -18.35 -17.41
C GLN A 169 0.20 -17.47 -18.49
N GLY A 170 0.50 -16.17 -18.48
CA GLY A 170 0.21 -15.29 -19.62
C GLY A 170 -1.06 -14.43 -19.53
N LYS A 171 -1.71 -14.38 -18.37
CA LYS A 171 -2.66 -13.30 -18.04
C LYS A 171 -2.18 -12.59 -16.78
N ASP A 172 -2.30 -11.27 -16.73
CA ASP A 172 -2.24 -10.50 -15.49
C ASP A 172 -3.39 -10.99 -14.59
N LEU A 173 -3.11 -12.03 -13.81
CA LEU A 173 -4.05 -12.64 -12.90
C LEU A 173 -3.92 -11.91 -11.59
N GLU A 174 -5.02 -11.33 -11.15
CA GLU A 174 -5.16 -10.83 -9.80
C GLU A 174 -5.19 -12.04 -8.87
N ILE A 175 -4.16 -12.16 -8.04
CA ILE A 175 -4.04 -13.27 -7.10
C ILE A 175 -4.44 -12.73 -5.72
N PRO A 176 -5.41 -13.35 -5.04
CA PRO A 176 -5.73 -12.96 -3.69
C PRO A 176 -4.54 -13.20 -2.76
N VAL A 177 -4.16 -12.15 -2.04
CA VAL A 177 -3.03 -12.11 -1.11
C VAL A 177 -3.54 -11.82 0.29
N LEU A 178 -2.90 -12.45 1.26
CA LEU A 178 -3.09 -12.17 2.67
C LEU A 178 -1.74 -11.81 3.29
N ASP A 179 -1.67 -10.62 3.87
CA ASP A 179 -0.51 -10.13 4.61
C ASP A 179 -0.83 -10.10 6.10
N ILE A 180 0.03 -10.73 6.90
CA ILE A 180 0.01 -10.65 8.36
C ILE A 180 1.13 -9.71 8.77
N LEU A 181 0.76 -8.62 9.45
CA LEU A 181 1.64 -7.54 9.87
C LEU A 181 1.47 -7.26 11.38
N PRO A 182 2.40 -6.58 12.05
CA PRO A 182 2.13 -5.99 13.36
C PRO A 182 0.88 -5.10 13.34
N ARG A 183 0.12 -5.01 14.43
CA ARG A 183 -1.08 -4.17 14.54
C ARG A 183 -0.81 -2.68 14.29
N LYS A 184 0.43 -2.25 14.50
CA LYS A 184 0.90 -0.87 14.25
C LYS A 184 1.40 -0.64 12.82
N ALA A 185 1.41 -1.67 11.97
CA ALA A 185 1.94 -1.60 10.61
C ALA A 185 0.83 -1.68 9.55
N ASN A 186 0.59 -0.56 8.86
CA ASN A 186 -0.12 -0.52 7.58
C ASN A 186 0.24 0.77 6.85
N LYS A 187 -0.19 0.91 5.59
CA LYS A 187 0.07 2.11 4.78
C LYS A 187 -0.39 3.39 5.47
N GLY A 188 -1.57 3.38 6.10
CA GLY A 188 -2.11 4.55 6.83
C GLY A 188 -1.33 4.97 8.07
N MET A 189 -0.86 4.01 8.86
CA MET A 189 -0.05 4.28 10.05
C MET A 189 1.35 4.76 9.66
N ALA A 190 1.94 4.18 8.61
CA ALA A 190 3.19 4.66 8.03
C ALA A 190 3.04 6.07 7.44
N MET A 191 1.96 6.35 6.71
CA MET A 191 1.63 7.69 6.21
C MET A 191 1.54 8.70 7.37
N THR A 192 0.86 8.36 8.46
CA THR A 192 0.74 9.24 9.63
C THR A 192 2.11 9.53 10.25
N PHE A 193 2.95 8.51 10.43
CA PHE A 193 4.30 8.65 10.95
C PHE A 193 5.18 9.54 10.06
N VAL A 194 5.13 9.34 8.74
CA VAL A 194 5.86 10.17 7.77
C VAL A 194 5.36 11.61 7.78
N ARG A 195 4.05 11.83 7.78
CA ARG A 195 3.44 13.16 7.83
C ARG A 195 3.90 13.94 9.06
N GLU A 196 3.88 13.29 10.23
CA GLU A 196 4.31 13.89 11.50
C GLU A 196 5.80 14.23 11.49
N ASN A 197 6.65 13.34 10.99
CA ASN A 197 8.09 13.59 10.88
C ASN A 197 8.44 14.69 9.89
N LEU A 198 7.63 14.86 8.83
CA LEU A 198 7.78 15.95 7.86
C LEU A 198 7.11 17.25 8.32
N GLU A 199 6.42 17.25 9.46
CA GLU A 199 5.68 18.38 10.02
C GLU A 199 4.65 18.99 9.05
N ILE A 200 4.00 18.14 8.23
CA ILE A 200 2.98 18.58 7.27
C ILE A 200 1.58 18.41 7.88
N ASP A 201 0.74 19.44 7.72
CA ASP A 201 -0.62 19.44 8.24
C ASP A 201 -1.52 18.43 7.51
N VAL A 202 -2.49 17.90 8.24
CA VAL A 202 -3.50 16.95 7.74
C VAL A 202 -4.27 17.51 6.54
N ALA A 203 -4.63 18.80 6.57
CA ALA A 203 -5.35 19.44 5.46
C ALA A 203 -4.48 19.64 4.21
N GLN A 204 -3.16 19.50 4.35
CA GLN A 204 -2.17 19.58 3.27
C GLN A 204 -1.66 18.18 2.90
N THR A 205 -2.38 17.13 3.27
CA THR A 205 -2.00 15.74 2.99
C THR A 205 -3.08 15.07 2.16
N VAL A 206 -2.67 14.40 1.09
CA VAL A 206 -3.56 13.64 0.21
C VAL A 206 -2.97 12.26 -0.07
N ALA A 207 -3.78 11.22 0.10
CA ALA A 207 -3.42 9.84 -0.17
C ALA A 207 -4.22 9.28 -1.36
N CYS A 208 -3.59 8.47 -2.20
CA CYS A 208 -4.21 7.82 -3.36
C CYS A 208 -4.03 6.30 -3.30
N GLY A 209 -5.06 5.55 -3.71
CA GLY A 209 -5.02 4.09 -3.73
C GLY A 209 -6.17 3.45 -4.52
N ASP A 210 -6.08 2.15 -4.74
CA ASP A 210 -7.01 1.38 -5.58
C ASP A 210 -7.53 0.09 -4.92
N SER A 211 -6.84 -0.47 -3.92
CA SER A 211 -7.12 -1.84 -3.44
C SER A 211 -7.30 -1.97 -1.92
N GLY A 212 -7.54 -3.20 -1.46
CA GLY A 212 -7.76 -3.50 -0.04
C GLY A 212 -6.62 -3.06 0.89
N ASN A 213 -5.35 -3.09 0.43
CA ASN A 213 -4.22 -2.66 1.26
C ASN A 213 -4.14 -1.13 1.43
N ASP A 214 -4.89 -0.37 0.61
CA ASP A 214 -5.02 1.08 0.68
C ASP A 214 -6.15 1.54 1.59
N ILE A 215 -7.04 0.65 2.03
CA ILE A 215 -8.13 0.99 2.97
C ILE A 215 -7.58 1.77 4.16
N SER A 216 -6.42 1.38 4.69
CA SER A 216 -5.78 2.04 5.83
C SER A 216 -5.34 3.49 5.57
N LEU A 217 -5.07 3.88 4.32
CA LEU A 217 -4.80 5.28 3.94
C LEU A 217 -6.03 6.17 4.13
N PHE A 218 -7.22 5.57 4.20
CA PHE A 218 -8.50 6.26 4.22
C PHE A 218 -9.29 6.05 5.52
N ALA A 219 -9.15 4.89 6.16
CA ALA A 219 -9.91 4.48 7.33
C ALA A 219 -9.48 5.26 8.58
N ASP A 220 -10.44 5.89 9.24
CA ASP A 220 -10.21 6.70 10.44
C ASP A 220 -9.12 7.77 10.25
N ARG A 221 -9.12 8.38 9.05
CA ARG A 221 -8.20 9.45 8.63
C ARG A 221 -8.94 10.76 8.36
N LYS A 222 -8.22 11.86 8.57
CA LYS A 222 -8.70 13.23 8.33
C LYS A 222 -8.06 13.85 7.09
N GLU A 223 -6.97 13.25 6.62
CA GLU A 223 -6.29 13.55 5.36
C GLU A 223 -7.25 13.39 4.17
N LYS A 224 -6.95 14.06 3.06
CA LYS A 224 -7.71 13.90 1.82
C LYS A 224 -7.39 12.54 1.20
N GLY A 225 -8.41 11.88 0.66
CA GLY A 225 -8.27 10.57 0.01
C GLY A 225 -8.78 10.59 -1.41
N ILE A 226 -8.04 10.01 -2.35
CA ILE A 226 -8.45 9.83 -3.74
C ILE A 226 -8.48 8.33 -4.03
N ILE A 227 -9.66 7.83 -4.40
CA ILE A 227 -9.87 6.46 -4.88
C ILE A 227 -9.96 6.54 -6.40
N VAL A 228 -9.05 5.90 -7.12
CA VAL A 228 -9.01 5.94 -8.60
C VAL A 228 -10.19 5.17 -9.21
N GLY A 229 -10.61 5.53 -10.43
CA GLY A 229 -11.78 4.96 -11.09
C GLY A 229 -11.70 3.45 -11.38
N ASN A 230 -10.49 2.89 -11.42
CA ASN A 230 -10.23 1.46 -11.57
C ASN A 230 -10.02 0.73 -10.23
N ALA A 231 -10.44 1.32 -9.11
CA ALA A 231 -10.34 0.71 -7.79
C ALA A 231 -11.04 -0.65 -7.71
N LYS A 232 -10.44 -1.57 -6.96
CA LYS A 232 -10.90 -2.93 -6.77
C LYS A 232 -12.17 -2.96 -5.92
N GLN A 233 -12.94 -4.04 -6.12
CA GLN A 233 -14.26 -4.20 -5.52
C GLN A 233 -14.22 -4.09 -3.99
N GLU A 234 -13.20 -4.64 -3.33
CA GLU A 234 -13.09 -4.58 -1.87
C GLU A 234 -12.92 -3.16 -1.32
N LEU A 235 -12.19 -2.28 -2.03
CA LEU A 235 -12.05 -0.88 -1.65
C LEU A 235 -13.35 -0.10 -1.91
N LEU A 236 -14.03 -0.37 -3.03
CA LEU A 236 -15.31 0.26 -3.35
C LEU A 236 -16.42 -0.12 -2.37
N GLU A 237 -16.50 -1.40 -2.00
CA GLU A 237 -17.43 -1.90 -0.98
C GLU A 237 -17.17 -1.26 0.38
N TRP A 238 -15.89 -1.20 0.79
CA TRP A 238 -15.49 -0.53 2.01
C TRP A 238 -15.87 0.97 1.97
N HIS A 239 -15.55 1.67 0.89
CA HIS A 239 -15.85 3.10 0.74
C HIS A 239 -17.35 3.38 0.83
N LYS A 240 -18.19 2.56 0.18
CA LYS A 240 -19.65 2.68 0.25
C LYS A 240 -20.20 2.47 1.66
N ALA A 241 -19.60 1.55 2.42
CA ALA A 241 -19.99 1.29 3.81
C ALA A 241 -19.52 2.39 4.78
N HIS A 242 -18.53 3.20 4.39
CA HIS A 242 -17.94 4.24 5.23
C HIS A 242 -17.94 5.58 4.48
N PRO A 243 -19.05 6.34 4.43
CA PRO A 243 -19.06 7.65 3.78
C PRO A 243 -18.16 8.66 4.53
N ASN A 244 -17.41 9.49 3.79
CA ASN A 244 -16.58 10.57 4.34
C ASN A 244 -16.34 11.63 3.26
N GLU A 245 -16.56 12.90 3.61
CA GLU A 245 -16.41 14.05 2.71
C GLU A 245 -14.95 14.38 2.36
N ASN A 246 -13.99 13.86 3.11
CA ASN A 246 -12.56 14.00 2.79
C ASN A 246 -12.09 13.01 1.71
N ARG A 247 -13.01 12.23 1.12
CA ARG A 247 -12.69 11.29 0.05
C ARG A 247 -13.35 11.67 -1.26
N TYR A 248 -12.56 11.56 -2.32
CA TYR A 248 -13.01 11.70 -3.69
C TYR A 248 -12.89 10.35 -4.41
N LEU A 249 -14.00 9.87 -4.97
CA LEU A 249 -14.01 8.72 -5.86
C LEU A 249 -13.93 9.25 -7.30
N ALA A 250 -12.79 9.07 -7.94
CA ALA A 250 -12.53 9.56 -9.28
C ALA A 250 -13.32 8.77 -10.34
N LYS A 251 -13.65 9.44 -11.44
CA LYS A 251 -14.24 8.79 -12.63
C LYS A 251 -13.15 8.23 -13.54
N ALA A 252 -12.02 8.91 -13.62
CA ALA A 252 -10.89 8.47 -14.41
C ALA A 252 -10.03 7.44 -13.69
N ASN A 253 -9.34 6.61 -14.47
CA ASN A 253 -8.47 5.55 -13.97
C ASN A 253 -7.03 6.05 -13.78
N PHE A 254 -6.27 5.31 -12.98
CA PHE A 254 -4.83 5.45 -12.77
C PHE A 254 -4.44 6.91 -12.42
N ALA A 255 -3.30 7.36 -12.94
CA ALA A 255 -2.79 8.72 -12.75
C ALA A 255 -3.76 9.82 -13.19
N THR A 256 -4.64 9.57 -14.17
CA THR A 256 -5.68 10.56 -14.55
C THR A 256 -6.71 10.72 -13.43
N GLY A 257 -7.09 9.62 -12.76
CA GLY A 257 -7.97 9.67 -11.58
C GLY A 257 -7.33 10.39 -10.40
N ILE A 258 -6.01 10.24 -10.23
CA ILE A 258 -5.25 11.03 -9.24
C ILE A 258 -5.31 12.52 -9.59
N GLU A 259 -5.00 12.89 -10.84
CA GLU A 259 -5.06 14.28 -11.32
C GLU A 259 -6.43 14.91 -11.07
N GLU A 260 -7.51 14.19 -11.42
CA GLU A 260 -8.90 14.59 -11.19
C GLU A 260 -9.19 14.88 -9.70
N GLY A 261 -8.75 13.99 -8.80
CA GLY A 261 -8.94 14.18 -7.36
C GLY A 261 -8.07 15.30 -6.77
N LEU A 262 -6.86 15.49 -7.28
CA LEU A 262 -5.98 16.58 -6.85
C LEU A 262 -6.57 17.95 -7.24
N GLU A 263 -7.14 18.06 -8.44
CA GLU A 263 -7.86 19.26 -8.88
C GLU A 263 -9.13 19.49 -8.06
N TYR A 264 -9.90 18.44 -7.77
CA TYR A 264 -11.09 18.52 -6.93
C TYR A 264 -10.80 19.11 -5.54
N PHE A 265 -9.69 18.71 -4.91
CA PHE A 265 -9.26 19.23 -3.61
C PHE A 265 -8.45 20.53 -3.69
N GLY A 266 -8.12 21.02 -4.89
CA GLY A 266 -7.36 22.26 -5.10
C GLY A 266 -5.86 22.16 -4.80
N PHE A 267 -5.28 20.96 -4.92
CA PHE A 267 -3.84 20.73 -4.78
C PHE A 267 -3.05 20.98 -6.07
N LEU A 268 -3.68 20.78 -7.24
CA LEU A 268 -3.11 21.00 -8.57
C LEU A 268 -4.00 21.86 -9.46
#